data_AF-A0A6J5ILR0-F1
#
_entry.id   AF-A0A6J5ILR0-F1
#
_cell.length_a   1.000
_cell.length_b   1.000
_cell.length_c   1.000
_cell.angle_alpha   90.00
_cell.angle_beta   90.00
_cell.angle_gamma   90.00
#
_symmetry.space_group_name_H-M   'P 1'
#
loop_
_entity.id
_entity.type
_entity.pdbx_description
1 polymer ?
#
loop_
_entity_poly.entity_id
_entity_poly.type
_entity_poly.pdbx_seq_one_letter_code
_entity_poly.pdbx_strand_id
1 'polypeptide(L)'
;MKKLPPRANPDHLKKQAKALLRLYRQGDADAVARFVRFLPAAANRTHDEALALGLRLHDAQSCIAREYGFASWADLGAFVETHALAGQQRSQLIRRWLDLAYGGDVTGGYDAPRPRVAAQLLLDHPDLVAGDPTVACAAGDLDAVKAALATDPGWIARAGGALKLPPLVAVTHSRLGQIPGFAARLRACVRLLLDAGADPNQRIGNRFPPASLAEPDEAGPLSALYGAAGVNRDPVLTAMLLEAGADPNDGESLYHSLENPACTRVLLEHGARVGGTNALRRAFDMRDADALELLLVHGGDPNEPPGAGLAETWGAPLLRAIGVRCSARHVAALLAAGADPRARTPTGVSAYRLAMQAGLSDVAALLRAAGADEPLDAADAFVAACARADADAARRIQMRHPELPGVLPGERLRLLPDAAAWGSGDAVKVMVELGWPIAARGGDWDASALNHAVFRGDAGLLAFLLAHGANWRDLHGFGSDALGTLSWASVNEPEHVGASDWEACARLLLAHGVPQAARDPSNPDGVLIDGRAMRFSEAVTDVLLGIDGGPPAAQ
;
A
#
# COMPACT_ATOMS: atom_id res chain seq x y z
N MET A 1 21.16 18.41 14.01
CA MET A 1 19.71 18.45 13.75
C MET A 1 19.15 19.66 14.47
N LYS A 2 18.14 20.34 13.90
CA LYS A 2 17.57 21.55 14.47
C LYS A 2 16.54 21.17 15.53
N LYS A 3 16.43 21.92 16.63
CA LYS A 3 15.37 21.73 17.62
C LYS A 3 14.13 22.53 17.22
N LEU A 4 12.94 21.95 17.41
CA LEU A 4 11.69 22.68 17.24
C LEU A 4 11.58 23.80 18.29
N PRO A 5 11.01 24.96 17.94
CA PRO A 5 10.69 25.97 18.93
C PRO A 5 9.59 25.46 19.89
N PRO A 6 9.58 25.89 21.18
CA PRO A 6 8.63 25.40 22.19
C PRO A 6 7.14 25.61 21.84
N ARG A 7 6.83 26.53 20.93
CA ARG A 7 5.48 26.81 20.41
C ARG A 7 5.46 26.68 18.89
N ALA A 8 5.97 25.56 18.38
CA ALA A 8 5.87 25.25 16.95
C ALA A 8 4.39 25.26 16.50
N ASN A 9 4.13 25.80 15.31
CA ASN A 9 2.79 25.88 14.72
C ASN A 9 2.85 25.26 13.30
N PRO A 10 1.93 24.34 12.96
CA PRO A 10 1.89 23.70 11.63
C PRO A 10 1.87 24.69 10.46
N ASP A 11 1.15 25.80 10.56
CA ASP A 11 1.03 26.79 9.47
C ASP A 11 2.33 27.54 9.23
N HIS A 12 3.10 27.81 10.29
CA HIS A 12 4.43 28.39 10.15
C HIS A 12 5.39 27.44 9.44
N LEU A 13 5.33 26.15 9.76
CA LEU A 13 6.14 25.14 9.10
C LEU A 13 5.73 25.03 7.61
N LYS A 14 4.43 25.06 7.27
CA LYS A 14 3.96 25.04 5.88
C LYS A 14 4.53 26.21 5.08
N LYS A 15 4.52 27.41 5.65
CA LYS A 15 5.11 28.61 5.03
C LYS A 15 6.62 28.45 4.81
N GLN A 16 7.34 27.84 5.75
CA GLN A 16 8.77 27.55 5.59
C GLN A 16 9.03 26.56 4.44
N ALA A 17 8.19 25.54 4.25
CA ALA A 17 8.33 24.58 3.14
C ALA A 17 8.18 25.27 1.78
N LYS A 18 7.15 26.12 1.64
CA LYS A 18 6.93 26.91 0.41
C LYS A 18 8.10 27.86 0.13
N ALA A 19 8.63 28.52 1.17
CA ALA A 19 9.78 29.40 1.03
C ALA A 19 11.04 28.63 0.58
N LEU A 20 11.30 27.45 1.16
CA LEU A 20 12.42 26.59 0.78
C LEU A 20 12.31 26.11 -0.68
N LEU A 21 11.12 25.63 -1.09
CA LEU A 21 10.89 25.21 -2.47
C LEU A 21 11.13 26.35 -3.47
N ARG A 22 10.63 27.55 -3.15
CA ARG A 22 10.83 28.74 -3.98
C ARG A 22 12.31 29.06 -4.17
N LEU A 23 13.11 29.01 -3.11
CA LEU A 23 14.55 29.25 -3.17
C LEU A 23 15.27 28.16 -3.99
N TYR A 24 14.90 26.90 -3.81
CA TYR A 24 15.44 25.80 -4.63
C TYR A 24 15.16 26.00 -6.12
N ARG A 25 13.93 26.39 -6.49
CA ARG A 25 13.57 26.69 -7.90
C ARG A 25 14.36 27.87 -8.49
N GLN A 26 14.92 28.73 -7.64
CA GLN A 26 15.75 29.86 -8.04
C GLN A 26 17.26 29.51 -8.13
N GLY A 27 17.63 28.25 -7.87
CA GLY A 27 19.04 27.83 -7.87
C GLY A 27 19.82 28.28 -6.61
N ASP A 28 19.13 28.65 -5.53
CA ASP A 28 19.78 29.09 -4.31
C ASP A 28 20.66 27.98 -3.71
N ALA A 29 21.96 28.25 -3.55
CA ALA A 29 22.96 27.27 -3.14
C ALA A 29 22.66 26.67 -1.74
N ASP A 30 22.19 27.49 -0.80
CA ASP A 30 21.87 27.06 0.56
C ASP A 30 20.60 26.19 0.59
N ALA A 31 19.57 26.56 -0.17
CA ALA A 31 18.36 25.76 -0.32
C ALA A 31 18.67 24.38 -0.93
N VAL A 32 19.45 24.34 -2.02
CA VAL A 32 19.86 23.07 -2.66
C VAL A 32 20.69 22.23 -1.70
N ALA A 33 21.65 22.83 -0.97
CA ALA A 33 22.45 22.11 0.01
C ALA A 33 21.61 21.51 1.15
N ARG A 34 20.54 22.20 1.58
CA ARG A 34 19.57 21.66 2.56
C ARG A 34 18.87 20.43 2.01
N PHE A 35 18.41 20.46 0.77
CA PHE A 35 17.79 19.29 0.12
C PHE A 35 18.78 18.13 0.01
N VAL A 36 19.98 18.35 -0.51
CA VAL A 36 21.01 17.29 -0.62
C VAL A 36 21.31 16.66 0.74
N ARG A 37 21.32 17.46 1.80
CA ARG A 37 21.61 16.99 3.16
C ARG A 37 20.47 16.23 3.83
N PHE A 38 19.23 16.69 3.67
CA PHE A 38 18.10 16.22 4.48
C PHE A 38 17.04 15.47 3.69
N LEU A 39 16.99 15.56 2.36
CA LEU A 39 16.05 14.82 1.53
C LEU A 39 16.73 13.56 0.96
N PRO A 40 16.25 12.35 1.26
CA PRO A 40 16.83 11.11 0.73
C PRO A 40 16.90 11.07 -0.80
N ALA A 41 15.87 11.60 -1.47
CA ALA A 41 15.81 11.66 -2.92
C ALA A 41 16.89 12.56 -3.55
N ALA A 42 17.45 13.51 -2.80
CA ALA A 42 18.54 14.39 -3.24
C ALA A 42 19.91 14.01 -2.64
N ALA A 43 19.98 12.95 -1.82
CA ALA A 43 21.21 12.55 -1.16
C ALA A 43 22.32 12.23 -2.16
N ASN A 44 23.56 12.59 -1.80
CA ASN A 44 24.79 12.36 -2.56
C ASN A 44 24.83 12.95 -3.97
N ARG A 45 23.95 13.91 -4.29
CA ARG A 45 23.94 14.61 -5.56
C ARG A 45 24.71 15.92 -5.47
N THR A 46 25.32 16.31 -6.58
CA THR A 46 25.86 17.65 -6.78
C THR A 46 24.73 18.69 -6.85
N HIS A 47 25.10 19.97 -6.80
CA HIS A 47 24.13 21.07 -6.90
C HIS A 47 23.27 20.96 -8.17
N ASP A 48 23.90 20.76 -9.33
CA ASP A 48 23.21 20.70 -10.62
C ASP A 48 22.34 19.45 -10.76
N GLU A 49 22.84 18.29 -10.31
CA GLU A 49 22.06 17.05 -10.28
C GLU A 49 20.86 17.15 -9.35
N ALA A 50 21.00 17.84 -8.22
CA ALA A 50 19.92 18.06 -7.29
C ALA A 50 18.86 18.98 -7.91
N LEU A 51 19.25 20.05 -8.62
CA LEU A 51 18.31 20.92 -9.35
C LEU A 51 17.56 20.17 -10.45
N ALA A 52 18.24 19.26 -11.15
CA ALA A 52 17.66 18.43 -12.21
C ALA A 52 16.57 17.47 -11.70
N LEU A 53 16.45 17.25 -10.39
CA LEU A 53 15.37 16.43 -9.81
C LEU A 53 13.98 17.08 -9.92
N GLY A 54 13.91 18.39 -10.12
CA GLY A 54 12.61 19.09 -10.20
C GLY A 54 11.76 18.92 -8.93
N LEU A 55 12.37 19.06 -7.74
CA LEU A 55 11.72 18.83 -6.45
C LEU A 55 10.40 19.62 -6.29
N ARG A 56 9.45 19.00 -5.61
CA ARG A 56 8.06 19.46 -5.42
C ARG A 56 7.80 19.87 -3.96
N LEU A 57 6.59 20.33 -3.64
CA LEU A 57 6.29 20.80 -2.29
C LEU A 57 6.38 19.70 -1.23
N HIS A 58 5.97 18.47 -1.55
CA HIS A 58 6.11 17.35 -0.62
C HIS A 58 7.59 17.09 -0.29
N ASP A 59 8.52 17.34 -1.22
CA ASP A 59 9.95 17.24 -0.97
C ASP A 59 10.42 18.30 0.01
N ALA A 60 9.95 19.54 -0.15
CA ALA A 60 10.28 20.63 0.77
C ALA A 60 9.75 20.37 2.19
N GLN A 61 8.52 19.85 2.30
CA GLN A 61 7.94 19.42 3.58
C GLN A 61 8.73 18.26 4.19
N SER A 62 9.10 17.26 3.38
CA SER A 62 9.92 16.11 3.74
C SER A 62 11.32 16.51 4.22
N CYS A 63 11.95 17.49 3.55
CA CYS A 63 13.22 18.09 3.92
C CYS A 63 13.14 18.80 5.27
N ILE A 64 12.11 19.64 5.48
CA ILE A 64 11.90 20.33 6.76
C ILE A 64 11.66 19.34 7.90
N ALA A 65 10.82 18.33 7.69
CA ALA A 65 10.58 17.32 8.70
C ALA A 65 11.87 16.65 9.16
N ARG A 66 12.73 16.25 8.21
CA ARG A 66 14.03 15.61 8.49
C ARG A 66 15.06 16.55 9.10
N GLU A 67 15.04 17.84 8.76
CA GLU A 67 15.88 18.86 9.40
C GLU A 67 15.60 18.94 10.91
N TYR A 68 14.33 18.76 11.30
CA TYR A 68 13.87 18.68 12.69
C TYR A 68 13.91 17.26 13.29
N GLY A 69 14.32 16.26 12.51
CA GLY A 69 14.49 14.87 12.97
C GLY A 69 13.30 13.95 12.85
N PHE A 70 12.26 14.35 12.12
CA PHE A 70 11.08 13.54 11.85
C PHE A 70 11.22 12.84 10.50
N ALA A 71 10.74 11.60 10.41
CA ALA A 71 10.83 10.81 9.18
C ALA A 71 9.82 11.26 8.11
N SER A 72 8.79 12.01 8.48
CA SER A 72 7.78 12.53 7.56
C SER A 72 7.17 13.83 8.05
N TRP A 73 6.54 14.57 7.14
CA TRP A 73 5.78 15.77 7.47
C TRP A 73 4.62 15.48 8.44
N ALA A 74 3.93 14.35 8.24
CA ALA A 74 2.85 13.90 9.11
C ALA A 74 3.36 13.60 10.53
N ASP A 75 4.54 12.99 10.67
CA ASP A 75 5.16 12.72 11.99
C ASP A 75 5.48 14.04 12.72
N LEU A 76 6.01 15.04 12.00
CA LEU A 76 6.26 16.38 12.54
C LEU A 76 4.95 17.04 13.00
N GLY A 77 3.90 16.99 12.18
CA GLY A 77 2.58 17.53 12.52
C GLY A 77 2.00 16.91 13.78
N ALA A 78 1.95 15.56 13.82
CA ALA A 78 1.44 14.81 14.97
C ALA A 78 2.22 15.10 16.26
N PHE A 79 3.55 15.25 16.17
CA PHE A 79 4.37 15.66 17.30
C PHE A 79 3.99 17.05 17.80
N VAL A 80 3.91 18.05 16.91
CA VAL A 80 3.59 19.44 17.26
C VAL A 80 2.20 19.56 17.89
N GLU A 81 1.20 18.87 17.32
CA GLU A 81 -0.16 18.82 17.85
C GLU A 81 -0.19 18.20 19.24
N THR A 82 0.47 17.06 19.44
CA THR A 82 0.47 16.35 20.73
C THR A 82 1.26 17.11 21.79
N HIS A 83 2.38 17.73 21.41
CA HIS A 83 3.16 18.56 22.32
C HIS A 83 2.39 19.80 22.78
N ALA A 84 1.50 20.35 21.94
CA ALA A 84 0.60 21.42 22.34
C ALA A 84 -0.42 20.98 23.43
N LEU A 85 -0.70 19.68 23.53
CA LEU A 85 -1.55 19.10 24.59
C LEU A 85 -0.80 18.86 25.90
N ALA A 86 0.52 19.01 25.95
CA ALA A 86 1.31 18.75 27.16
C ALA A 86 0.95 19.68 28.34
N GLY A 87 0.26 20.80 28.08
CA GLY A 87 -0.32 21.68 29.11
C GLY A 87 -1.75 21.33 29.55
N GLN A 88 -2.35 20.25 29.03
CA GLN A 88 -3.72 19.82 29.31
C GLN A 88 -3.79 18.67 30.36
N GLN A 89 -4.96 18.04 30.53
CA GLN A 89 -5.14 16.94 31.48
C GLN A 89 -4.29 15.72 31.08
N ARG A 90 -3.58 15.13 32.05
CA ARG A 90 -2.71 13.96 31.86
C ARG A 90 -3.39 12.79 31.14
N SER A 91 -4.67 12.55 31.42
CA SER A 91 -5.48 11.50 30.76
C SER A 91 -5.60 11.71 29.25
N GLN A 92 -5.72 12.95 28.79
CA GLN A 92 -5.79 13.29 27.36
C GLN A 92 -4.44 13.09 26.68
N LEU A 93 -3.34 13.45 27.36
CA LEU A 93 -1.99 13.21 26.85
C LEU A 93 -1.69 11.71 26.74
N ILE A 94 -2.05 10.91 27.76
CA ILE A 94 -1.95 9.45 27.71
C ILE A 94 -2.76 8.89 26.55
N ARG A 95 -4.02 9.32 26.40
CA ARG A 95 -4.88 8.84 25.32
C ARG A 95 -4.28 9.14 23.95
N ARG A 96 -3.83 10.39 23.72
CA ARG A 96 -3.21 10.77 22.44
C ARG A 96 -1.90 10.01 22.20
N TRP A 97 -1.08 9.79 23.23
CA TRP A 97 0.13 8.98 23.11
C TRP A 97 -0.19 7.54 22.72
N LEU A 98 -1.23 6.94 23.31
CA LEU A 98 -1.71 5.61 22.92
C LEU A 98 -2.19 5.56 21.47
N ASP A 99 -2.87 6.60 20.98
CA ASP A 99 -3.28 6.70 19.57
C ASP A 99 -2.07 6.75 18.61
N LEU A 100 -0.90 7.22 19.08
CA LEU A 100 0.35 7.19 18.32
C LEU A 100 1.10 5.84 18.46
N ALA A 101 0.91 5.13 19.57
CA ALA A 101 1.61 3.87 19.84
C ALA A 101 0.89 2.64 19.27
N TYR A 102 -0.43 2.71 19.04
CA TYR A 102 -1.26 1.59 18.60
C TYR A 102 -2.02 1.88 17.31
N GLY A 103 -2.42 0.84 16.59
CA GLY A 103 -3.26 0.96 15.40
C GLY A 103 -4.73 1.23 15.71
N GLY A 104 -5.48 1.66 14.69
CA GLY A 104 -6.92 1.91 14.75
C GLY A 104 -7.76 0.71 15.19
N ASP A 105 -7.30 -0.49 14.86
CA ASP A 105 -7.82 -1.79 15.30
C ASP A 105 -7.83 -1.94 16.83
N VAL A 106 -6.92 -1.26 17.54
CA VAL A 106 -6.85 -1.25 19.00
C VAL A 106 -7.47 0.02 19.60
N THR A 107 -7.29 1.17 18.95
CA THR A 107 -7.66 2.48 19.50
C THR A 107 -9.11 2.85 19.21
N GLY A 108 -9.69 2.35 18.12
CA GLY A 108 -10.97 2.74 17.57
C GLY A 108 -10.95 4.01 16.72
N GLY A 109 -9.77 4.46 16.29
CA GLY A 109 -9.58 5.63 15.45
C GLY A 109 -9.21 5.30 14.00
N TYR A 110 -9.27 6.31 13.13
CA TYR A 110 -8.77 6.23 11.75
C TYR A 110 -7.28 6.61 11.62
N ASP A 111 -6.70 7.21 12.66
CA ASP A 111 -5.31 7.66 12.65
C ASP A 111 -4.35 6.47 12.58
N ALA A 112 -3.41 6.52 11.64
CA ALA A 112 -2.32 5.55 11.57
C ALA A 112 -1.34 5.73 12.74
N PRO A 113 -0.77 4.65 13.29
CA PRO A 113 0.20 4.74 14.38
C PRO A 113 1.48 5.47 13.95
N ARG A 114 2.11 6.14 14.91
CA ARG A 114 3.33 6.95 14.74
C ARG A 114 4.36 6.59 15.83
N PRO A 115 4.94 5.37 15.81
CA PRO A 115 5.76 4.87 16.92
C PRO A 115 7.01 5.72 17.20
N ARG A 116 7.62 6.33 16.17
CA ARG A 116 8.77 7.25 16.37
C ARG A 116 8.37 8.53 17.11
N VAL A 117 7.18 9.06 16.82
CA VAL A 117 6.62 10.22 17.53
C VAL A 117 6.29 9.84 18.97
N ALA A 118 5.64 8.71 19.18
CA ALA A 118 5.35 8.17 20.51
C ALA A 118 6.64 7.97 21.34
N ALA A 119 7.69 7.42 20.74
CA ALA A 119 8.99 7.25 21.38
C ALA A 119 9.63 8.58 21.79
N GLN A 120 9.60 9.59 20.91
CA GLN A 120 10.14 10.92 21.22
C GLN A 120 9.35 11.60 22.36
N LEU A 121 8.02 11.54 22.32
CA LEU A 121 7.17 12.08 23.38
C LEU A 121 7.43 11.39 24.72
N LEU A 122 7.69 10.08 24.72
CA LEU A 122 8.03 9.34 25.92
C LEU A 122 9.40 9.77 26.50
N LEU A 123 10.36 10.12 25.66
CA LEU A 123 11.65 10.67 26.10
C LEU A 123 11.49 12.08 26.70
N ASP A 124 10.63 12.90 26.12
CA ASP A 124 10.37 14.27 26.57
C ASP A 124 9.49 14.30 27.84
N HIS A 125 8.62 13.30 28.00
CA HIS A 125 7.66 13.15 29.11
C HIS A 125 7.76 11.74 29.74
N PRO A 126 8.86 11.42 30.45
CA PRO A 126 9.06 10.10 31.05
C PRO A 126 8.03 9.77 32.14
N ASP A 127 7.38 10.79 32.70
CA ASP A 127 6.30 10.66 33.67
C ASP A 127 5.02 10.08 33.05
N LEU A 128 4.90 9.97 31.72
CA LEU A 128 3.75 9.32 31.06
C LEU A 128 3.52 7.89 31.56
N VAL A 129 4.59 7.18 31.89
CA VAL A 129 4.54 5.78 32.34
C VAL A 129 4.15 5.64 33.81
N ALA A 130 4.28 6.71 34.60
CA ALA A 130 4.20 6.63 36.06
C ALA A 130 2.77 6.32 36.54
N GLY A 131 2.56 5.14 37.11
CA GLY A 131 1.28 4.77 37.74
C GLY A 131 0.19 4.29 36.77
N ASP A 132 0.51 4.03 35.50
CA ASP A 132 -0.37 3.30 34.58
C ASP A 132 0.36 2.04 34.06
N PRO A 133 0.08 0.85 34.63
CA PRO A 133 0.71 -0.40 34.20
C PRO A 133 0.48 -0.74 32.72
N THR A 134 -0.63 -0.31 32.12
CA THR A 134 -0.91 -0.55 30.70
C THR A 134 -0.02 0.32 29.80
N VAL A 135 0.25 1.57 30.21
CA VAL A 135 1.23 2.43 29.52
C VAL A 135 2.65 1.90 29.71
N ALA A 136 2.98 1.35 30.88
CA ALA A 136 4.26 0.67 31.14
C ALA A 136 4.48 -0.53 30.21
N CYS A 137 3.46 -1.36 30.03
CA CYS A 137 3.48 -2.43 29.03
C CYS A 137 3.73 -1.89 27.61
N ALA A 138 2.97 -0.87 27.20
CA ALA A 138 3.10 -0.26 25.88
C ALA A 138 4.50 0.31 25.62
N ALA A 139 5.11 0.93 26.64
CA ALA A 139 6.42 1.57 26.59
C ALA A 139 7.60 0.61 26.74
N GLY A 140 7.36 -0.65 27.14
CA GLY A 140 8.42 -1.57 27.52
C GLY A 140 9.19 -1.12 28.77
N ASP A 141 8.49 -0.55 29.75
CA ASP A 141 9.08 -0.21 31.05
C ASP A 141 9.05 -1.43 31.98
N LEU A 142 10.13 -2.22 31.92
CA LEU A 142 10.22 -3.48 32.64
C LEU A 142 10.12 -3.30 34.16
N ASP A 143 10.69 -2.22 34.71
CA ASP A 143 10.70 -2.02 36.16
C ASP A 143 9.33 -1.56 36.66
N ALA A 144 8.62 -0.72 35.90
CA ALA A 144 7.23 -0.37 36.20
C ALA A 144 6.29 -1.59 36.10
N VAL A 145 6.49 -2.48 35.11
CA VAL A 145 5.71 -3.73 34.99
C VAL A 145 5.98 -4.67 36.16
N LYS A 146 7.24 -4.83 36.59
CA LYS A 146 7.59 -5.61 37.81
C LYS A 146 6.90 -5.04 39.05
N ALA A 147 6.94 -3.72 39.23
CA ALA A 147 6.33 -3.06 40.37
C ALA A 147 4.80 -3.23 40.38
N ALA A 148 4.15 -3.17 39.21
CA ALA A 148 2.73 -3.42 39.06
C ALA A 148 2.36 -4.87 39.46
N LEU A 149 3.10 -5.87 38.98
CA LEU A 149 2.89 -7.28 39.35
C LEU A 149 3.12 -7.54 40.85
N ALA A 150 4.13 -6.91 41.45
CA ALA A 150 4.40 -7.05 42.88
C ALA A 150 3.29 -6.43 43.75
N THR A 151 2.69 -5.33 43.28
CA THR A 151 1.59 -4.65 43.97
C THR A 151 0.29 -5.44 43.85
N ASP A 152 0.02 -5.98 42.66
CA ASP A 152 -1.22 -6.70 42.36
C ASP A 152 -0.97 -7.83 41.33
N PRO A 153 -0.67 -9.06 41.79
CA PRO A 153 -0.44 -10.19 40.90
C PRO A 153 -1.64 -10.53 40.01
N GLY A 154 -2.86 -10.27 40.48
CA GLY A 154 -4.09 -10.52 39.73
C GLY A 154 -4.32 -9.53 38.58
N TRP A 155 -3.53 -8.46 38.48
CA TRP A 155 -3.55 -7.55 37.33
C TRP A 155 -3.23 -8.28 36.02
N ILE A 156 -2.42 -9.33 36.07
CA ILE A 156 -1.97 -10.06 34.89
C ILE A 156 -3.12 -10.63 34.04
N ALA A 157 -4.27 -10.90 34.68
CA ALA A 157 -5.47 -11.45 34.05
C ALA A 157 -6.57 -10.41 33.75
N ARG A 158 -6.33 -9.12 34.02
CA ARG A 158 -7.35 -8.07 33.90
C ARG A 158 -7.01 -7.06 32.81
N ALA A 159 -8.00 -6.75 31.98
CA ALA A 159 -7.93 -5.64 31.05
C ALA A 159 -8.00 -4.29 31.80
N GLY A 160 -7.13 -3.34 31.43
CA GLY A 160 -7.04 -2.06 32.14
C GLY A 160 -6.54 -0.90 31.29
N GLY A 161 -6.41 0.28 31.93
CA GLY A 161 -5.98 1.52 31.28
C GLY A 161 -7.04 2.13 30.34
N ALA A 162 -6.67 3.23 29.68
CA ALA A 162 -7.59 3.98 28.81
C ALA A 162 -8.11 3.19 27.59
N LEU A 163 -7.42 2.10 27.22
CA LEU A 163 -7.78 1.22 26.11
C LEU A 163 -8.32 -0.14 26.56
N LYS A 164 -8.52 -0.38 27.87
CA LYS A 164 -8.99 -1.66 28.41
C LYS A 164 -8.23 -2.85 27.80
N LEU A 165 -6.91 -2.84 27.89
CA LEU A 165 -6.05 -3.87 27.30
C LEU A 165 -5.58 -4.86 28.36
N PRO A 166 -5.62 -6.18 28.07
CA PRO A 166 -4.85 -7.16 28.80
C PRO A 166 -3.33 -6.90 28.68
N PRO A 167 -2.50 -7.25 29.68
CA PRO A 167 -1.08 -6.91 29.69
C PRO A 167 -0.28 -7.41 28.47
N LEU A 168 -0.48 -8.65 28.01
CA LEU A 168 0.23 -9.15 26.83
C LEU A 168 -0.22 -8.46 25.54
N VAL A 169 -1.51 -8.13 25.39
CA VAL A 169 -1.99 -7.36 24.24
C VAL A 169 -1.40 -5.95 24.25
N ALA A 170 -1.30 -5.30 25.43
CA ALA A 170 -0.67 -4.00 25.56
C ALA A 170 0.81 -4.01 25.14
N VAL A 171 1.57 -5.05 25.50
CA VAL A 171 2.97 -5.15 25.05
C VAL A 171 3.06 -5.47 23.56
N THR A 172 2.32 -6.48 23.10
CA THR A 172 2.47 -7.07 21.75
C THR A 172 1.88 -6.21 20.64
N HIS A 173 0.89 -5.34 20.92
CA HIS A 173 0.32 -4.44 19.90
C HIS A 173 0.99 -3.08 19.84
N SER A 174 1.86 -2.76 20.79
CA SER A 174 2.60 -1.49 20.78
C SER A 174 3.55 -1.45 19.60
N ARG A 175 3.32 -0.51 18.68
CA ARG A 175 4.15 -0.28 17.48
C ARG A 175 5.54 0.22 17.82
N LEU A 176 5.80 0.58 19.08
CA LEU A 176 7.15 0.84 19.57
C LEU A 176 8.06 -0.37 19.36
N GLY A 177 7.53 -1.61 19.32
CA GLY A 177 8.29 -2.81 19.00
C GLY A 177 8.96 -2.82 17.63
N GLN A 178 8.51 -1.96 16.70
CA GLN A 178 9.15 -1.76 15.40
C GLN A 178 10.44 -0.91 15.49
N ILE A 179 10.78 -0.38 16.67
CA ILE A 179 12.01 0.36 16.95
C ILE A 179 12.97 -0.57 17.70
N PRO A 180 14.19 -0.85 17.19
CA PRO A 180 15.08 -1.86 17.77
C PRO A 180 15.33 -1.73 19.29
N GLY A 181 15.50 -0.51 19.81
CA GLY A 181 15.72 -0.26 21.23
C GLY A 181 14.49 -0.57 22.11
N PHE A 182 13.29 -0.44 21.56
CA PHE A 182 12.04 -0.79 22.25
C PHE A 182 11.66 -2.25 22.06
N ALA A 183 12.00 -2.86 20.91
CA ALA A 183 11.76 -4.29 20.66
C ALA A 183 12.35 -5.16 21.78
N ALA A 184 13.61 -4.93 22.16
CA ALA A 184 14.26 -5.67 23.24
C ALA A 184 13.57 -5.49 24.60
N ARG A 185 13.08 -4.27 24.87
CA ARG A 185 12.37 -3.92 26.10
C ARG A 185 11.01 -4.61 26.19
N LEU A 186 10.22 -4.57 25.11
CA LEU A 186 8.92 -5.22 25.03
C LEU A 186 9.05 -6.74 25.14
N ARG A 187 10.05 -7.35 24.48
CA ARG A 187 10.37 -8.77 24.64
C ARG A 187 10.67 -9.14 26.10
N ALA A 188 11.39 -8.29 26.84
CA ALA A 188 11.65 -8.50 28.25
C ALA A 188 10.37 -8.40 29.10
N CYS A 189 9.47 -7.46 28.80
CA CYS A 189 8.16 -7.39 29.46
C CYS A 189 7.30 -8.62 29.18
N VAL A 190 7.25 -9.10 27.92
CA VAL A 190 6.51 -10.34 27.59
C VAL A 190 7.09 -11.54 28.33
N ARG A 191 8.41 -11.71 28.36
CA ARG A 191 9.07 -12.77 29.14
C ARG A 191 8.60 -12.75 30.59
N LEU A 192 8.70 -11.59 31.24
CA LEU A 192 8.30 -11.42 32.64
C LEU A 192 6.81 -11.77 32.86
N LEU A 193 5.93 -11.32 31.98
CA LEU A 193 4.50 -11.59 32.08
C LEU A 193 4.21 -13.09 31.89
N LEU A 194 4.84 -13.75 30.93
CA LEU A 194 4.69 -15.19 30.72
C LEU A 194 5.24 -16.00 31.91
N ASP A 195 6.42 -15.65 32.43
CA ASP A 195 7.02 -16.27 33.62
C ASP A 195 6.13 -16.10 34.87
N ALA A 196 5.35 -15.00 34.93
CA ALA A 196 4.38 -14.73 35.98
C ALA A 196 3.00 -15.40 35.75
N GLY A 197 2.84 -16.19 34.68
CA GLY A 197 1.63 -16.95 34.39
C GLY A 197 0.57 -16.21 33.59
N ALA A 198 0.94 -15.20 32.79
CA ALA A 198 0.01 -14.59 31.84
C ALA A 198 -0.48 -15.64 30.82
N ASP A 199 -1.78 -15.67 30.57
CA ASP A 199 -2.37 -16.50 29.50
C ASP A 199 -1.85 -16.01 28.14
N PRO A 200 -1.09 -16.82 27.38
CA PRO A 200 -0.54 -16.41 26.08
C PRO A 200 -1.63 -16.15 25.02
N ASN A 201 -2.88 -16.57 25.27
CA ASN A 201 -4.04 -16.38 24.38
C ASN A 201 -4.87 -15.14 24.73
N GLN A 202 -4.32 -14.22 25.54
CA GLN A 202 -4.94 -12.91 25.75
C GLN A 202 -5.28 -12.23 24.42
N ARG A 203 -6.49 -11.68 24.33
CA ARG A 203 -7.02 -11.05 23.12
C ARG A 203 -7.99 -9.91 23.44
N ILE A 204 -8.29 -9.11 22.42
CA ILE A 204 -9.37 -8.12 22.40
C ILE A 204 -10.16 -8.25 21.09
N GLY A 205 -11.42 -7.82 21.03
CA GLY A 205 -12.10 -7.64 19.74
C GLY A 205 -11.53 -6.46 18.94
N ASN A 206 -11.64 -6.52 17.61
CA ASN A 206 -11.21 -5.46 16.70
C ASN A 206 -12.09 -4.21 16.90
N ARG A 207 -11.47 -3.04 16.94
CA ARG A 207 -12.14 -1.76 17.20
C ARG A 207 -12.12 -0.83 16.00
N PHE A 208 -11.58 -1.27 14.87
CA PHE A 208 -11.52 -0.45 13.68
C PHE A 208 -12.95 -0.09 13.22
N PRO A 209 -13.23 1.18 12.89
CA PRO A 209 -14.58 1.60 12.49
C PRO A 209 -15.18 0.72 11.38
N PRO A 210 -16.46 0.34 11.47
CA PRO A 210 -17.50 0.90 12.35
C PRO A 210 -17.50 0.38 13.80
N ALA A 211 -16.64 -0.58 14.17
CA ALA A 211 -16.49 -1.00 15.56
C ALA A 211 -15.86 0.11 16.43
N SER A 212 -15.83 -0.08 17.74
CA SER A 212 -15.27 0.91 18.66
C SER A 212 -14.76 0.29 19.96
N LEU A 213 -14.11 1.09 20.80
CA LEU A 213 -13.73 0.66 22.15
C LEU A 213 -14.93 0.26 23.03
N ALA A 214 -16.11 0.83 22.77
CA ALA A 214 -17.33 0.50 23.51
C ALA A 214 -18.01 -0.75 22.96
N GLU A 215 -17.97 -0.92 21.64
CA GLU A 215 -18.60 -2.01 20.89
C GLU A 215 -17.56 -2.61 19.93
N PRO A 216 -16.64 -3.44 20.44
CA PRO A 216 -15.66 -4.11 19.59
C PRO A 216 -16.31 -5.22 18.76
N ASP A 217 -15.74 -5.47 17.59
CA ASP A 217 -16.06 -6.64 16.77
C ASP A 217 -15.31 -7.87 17.31
N GLU A 218 -16.05 -8.78 17.91
CA GLU A 218 -15.52 -10.02 18.47
C GLU A 218 -15.27 -11.10 17.40
N ALA A 219 -15.71 -10.90 16.15
CA ALA A 219 -15.47 -11.83 15.06
C ALA A 219 -14.03 -11.78 14.52
N GLY A 220 -13.33 -10.66 14.73
CA GLY A 220 -11.91 -10.47 14.41
C GLY A 220 -11.06 -10.31 15.69
N PRO A 221 -10.82 -11.38 16.46
CA PRO A 221 -10.08 -11.28 17.71
C PRO A 221 -8.60 -10.94 17.48
N LEU A 222 -8.14 -9.85 18.08
CA LEU A 222 -6.74 -9.43 18.08
C LEU A 222 -6.01 -10.08 19.25
N SER A 223 -5.37 -11.22 19.00
CA SER A 223 -4.61 -12.00 20.00
C SER A 223 -3.22 -11.41 20.27
N ALA A 224 -2.63 -11.68 21.44
CA ALA A 224 -1.24 -11.32 21.72
C ALA A 224 -0.26 -11.87 20.66
N LEU A 225 -0.54 -13.05 20.11
CA LEU A 225 0.26 -13.66 19.04
C LEU A 225 0.18 -12.86 17.74
N TYR A 226 -1.01 -12.38 17.37
CA TYR A 226 -1.21 -11.51 16.21
C TYR A 226 -0.43 -10.19 16.38
N GLY A 227 -0.42 -9.64 17.60
CA GLY A 227 0.42 -8.49 17.94
C GLY A 227 1.91 -8.73 17.66
N ALA A 228 2.42 -9.90 18.01
CA ALA A 228 3.81 -10.24 17.75
C ALA A 228 4.10 -10.45 16.26
N ALA A 229 3.30 -11.30 15.59
CA ALA A 229 3.57 -11.77 14.23
C ALA A 229 3.10 -10.80 13.14
N GLY A 230 1.89 -10.26 13.25
CA GLY A 230 1.28 -9.39 12.24
C GLY A 230 1.57 -7.91 12.47
N VAL A 231 1.53 -7.45 13.72
CA VAL A 231 1.70 -6.03 14.07
C VAL A 231 3.18 -5.66 14.16
N ASN A 232 3.94 -6.32 15.02
CA ASN A 232 5.35 -6.01 15.25
C ASN A 232 6.31 -6.76 14.32
N ARG A 233 5.85 -7.84 13.68
CA ARG A 233 6.63 -8.66 12.75
C ARG A 233 7.95 -9.16 13.39
N ASP A 234 7.83 -9.59 14.64
CA ASP A 234 8.95 -9.96 15.49
C ASP A 234 9.00 -11.49 15.72
N PRO A 235 9.85 -12.23 14.98
CA PRO A 235 9.86 -13.69 15.06
C PRO A 235 10.33 -14.21 16.43
N VAL A 236 11.13 -13.44 17.17
CA VAL A 236 11.57 -13.83 18.52
C VAL A 236 10.41 -13.72 19.49
N LEU A 237 9.64 -12.64 19.39
CA LEU A 237 8.44 -12.44 20.22
C LEU A 237 7.34 -13.46 19.88
N THR A 238 7.15 -13.75 18.60
CA THR A 238 6.21 -14.77 18.13
C THR A 238 6.58 -16.14 18.68
N ALA A 239 7.85 -16.56 18.59
CA ALA A 239 8.32 -17.83 19.14
C ALA A 239 8.09 -17.90 20.66
N MET A 240 8.41 -16.84 21.42
CA MET A 240 8.19 -16.81 22.87
C MET A 240 6.73 -17.05 23.27
N LEU A 241 5.77 -16.50 22.53
CA LEU A 241 4.34 -16.71 22.80
C LEU A 241 3.90 -18.15 22.46
N LEU A 242 4.37 -18.70 21.34
CA LEU A 242 4.07 -20.07 20.92
C LEU A 242 4.67 -21.11 21.86
N GLU A 243 5.91 -20.92 22.29
CA GLU A 243 6.58 -21.75 23.30
C GLU A 243 5.84 -21.74 24.65
N ALA A 244 5.18 -20.62 24.98
CA ALA A 244 4.34 -20.50 26.17
C ALA A 244 2.92 -21.09 25.99
N GLY A 245 2.54 -21.52 24.79
CA GLY A 245 1.24 -22.15 24.51
C GLY A 245 0.19 -21.23 23.87
N ALA A 246 0.59 -20.15 23.19
CA ALA A 246 -0.32 -19.42 22.31
C ALA A 246 -0.83 -20.34 21.19
N ASP A 247 -2.12 -20.24 20.86
CA ASP A 247 -2.71 -20.98 19.74
C ASP A 247 -2.26 -20.37 18.40
N PRO A 248 -1.50 -21.09 17.56
CA PRO A 248 -1.09 -20.60 16.25
C PRO A 248 -2.26 -20.48 15.25
N ASN A 249 -3.44 -20.97 15.60
CA ASN A 249 -4.66 -20.94 14.80
C ASN A 249 -5.69 -19.93 15.33
N ASP A 250 -5.22 -18.78 15.83
CA ASP A 250 -6.03 -17.70 16.38
C ASP A 250 -6.92 -16.94 15.35
N GLY A 251 -6.79 -17.28 14.06
CA GLY A 251 -7.55 -16.70 12.95
C GLY A 251 -6.87 -15.53 12.23
N GLU A 252 -5.93 -14.85 12.88
CA GLU A 252 -5.37 -13.58 12.40
C GLU A 252 -3.85 -13.66 12.14
N SER A 253 -3.12 -14.39 12.98
CA SER A 253 -1.65 -14.37 13.00
C SER A 253 -1.02 -14.84 11.68
N LEU A 254 -1.46 -15.98 11.13
CA LEU A 254 -0.88 -16.52 9.91
C LEU A 254 -1.13 -15.58 8.71
N TYR A 255 -2.37 -15.15 8.52
CA TYR A 255 -2.78 -14.26 7.43
C TYR A 255 -1.99 -12.94 7.43
N HIS A 256 -1.80 -12.34 8.61
CA HIS A 256 -1.10 -11.06 8.74
C HIS A 256 0.43 -11.20 8.78
N SER A 257 0.97 -12.40 8.98
CA SER A 257 2.42 -12.62 9.02
C SER A 257 3.10 -12.61 7.65
N LEU A 258 2.36 -12.74 6.53
CA LEU A 258 2.93 -13.08 5.21
C LEU A 258 3.92 -12.05 4.66
N GLU A 259 3.87 -10.80 5.12
CA GLU A 259 4.85 -9.76 4.78
C GLU A 259 6.17 -9.90 5.56
N ASN A 260 6.26 -10.88 6.47
CA ASN A 260 7.43 -11.26 7.24
C ASN A 260 7.59 -12.79 7.24
N PRO A 261 8.31 -13.35 6.25
CA PRO A 261 8.52 -14.80 6.13
C PRO A 261 9.14 -15.46 7.37
N ALA A 262 9.86 -14.73 8.22
CA ALA A 262 10.41 -15.28 9.46
C ALA A 262 9.31 -15.57 10.49
N CYS A 263 8.34 -14.65 10.67
CA CYS A 263 7.17 -14.90 11.52
C CYS A 263 6.28 -15.99 10.94
N THR A 264 6.04 -15.97 9.62
CA THR A 264 5.26 -17.01 8.94
C THR A 264 5.88 -18.39 9.18
N ARG A 265 7.20 -18.54 9.02
CA ARG A 265 7.90 -19.80 9.28
C ARG A 265 7.70 -20.27 10.73
N VAL A 266 7.92 -19.39 11.70
CA VAL A 266 7.74 -19.72 13.13
C VAL A 266 6.31 -20.19 13.41
N LEU A 267 5.29 -19.51 12.89
CA LEU A 267 3.89 -19.92 13.06
C LEU A 267 3.63 -21.31 12.48
N LEU A 268 4.11 -21.58 11.27
CA LEU A 268 3.92 -22.86 10.59
C LEU A 268 4.68 -24.01 11.27
N GLU A 269 5.90 -23.78 11.75
CA GLU A 269 6.70 -24.75 12.52
C GLU A 269 6.03 -25.11 13.85
N HIS A 270 5.24 -24.20 14.43
CA HIS A 270 4.46 -24.42 15.65
C HIS A 270 3.01 -24.90 15.41
N GLY A 271 2.65 -25.24 14.16
CA GLY A 271 1.37 -25.90 13.87
C GLY A 271 0.22 -24.97 13.44
N ALA A 272 0.52 -23.77 12.92
CA ALA A 272 -0.46 -22.98 12.18
C ALA A 272 -0.95 -23.75 10.95
N ARG A 273 -2.27 -23.84 10.77
CA ARG A 273 -2.89 -24.49 9.62
C ARG A 273 -3.08 -23.50 8.49
N VAL A 274 -2.70 -23.89 7.28
CA VAL A 274 -2.87 -23.03 6.09
C VAL A 274 -4.32 -23.02 5.63
N GLY A 275 -4.95 -24.20 5.49
CA GLY A 275 -6.31 -24.32 4.97
C GLY A 275 -7.34 -23.56 5.81
N GLY A 276 -8.25 -22.84 5.14
CA GLY A 276 -9.33 -22.09 5.80
C GLY A 276 -8.93 -20.73 6.39
N THR A 277 -7.68 -20.27 6.22
CA THR A 277 -7.20 -18.98 6.74
C THR A 277 -7.13 -17.86 5.70
N ASN A 278 -7.42 -18.16 4.43
CA ASN A 278 -7.15 -17.29 3.27
C ASN A 278 -5.67 -16.90 3.07
N ALA A 279 -4.73 -17.45 3.86
CA ALA A 279 -3.31 -17.10 3.78
C ALA A 279 -2.72 -17.43 2.41
N LEU A 280 -3.03 -18.60 1.84
CA LEU A 280 -2.55 -18.98 0.51
C LEU A 280 -2.98 -17.98 -0.56
N ARG A 281 -4.24 -17.52 -0.48
CA ARG A 281 -4.77 -16.53 -1.40
C ARG A 281 -4.09 -15.18 -1.20
N ARG A 282 -3.97 -14.69 0.04
CA ARG A 282 -3.28 -13.44 0.38
C ARG A 282 -1.81 -13.44 -0.07
N ALA A 283 -1.17 -14.60 -0.16
CA ALA A 283 0.20 -14.71 -0.63
C ALA A 283 0.40 -14.19 -2.08
N PHE A 284 -0.63 -14.21 -2.93
CA PHE A 284 -0.52 -13.65 -4.30
C PHE A 284 -0.52 -12.13 -4.34
N ASP A 285 -0.93 -11.48 -3.26
CA ASP A 285 -0.83 -10.03 -3.11
C ASP A 285 0.58 -9.63 -2.61
N MET A 286 1.43 -10.61 -2.27
CA MET A 286 2.84 -10.39 -1.93
C MET A 286 3.65 -10.20 -3.20
N ARG A 287 4.69 -9.36 -3.10
CA ARG A 287 5.60 -9.12 -4.23
C ARG A 287 6.49 -10.33 -4.54
N ASP A 288 6.91 -11.06 -3.51
CA ASP A 288 7.78 -12.24 -3.61
C ASP A 288 7.02 -13.51 -3.22
N ALA A 289 7.43 -14.63 -3.80
CA ALA A 289 6.85 -15.95 -3.61
C ALA A 289 7.28 -16.61 -2.29
N ASP A 290 8.21 -16.04 -1.52
CA ASP A 290 8.73 -16.64 -0.27
C ASP A 290 7.61 -17.08 0.69
N ALA A 291 6.59 -16.23 0.90
CA ALA A 291 5.46 -16.56 1.76
C ALA A 291 4.61 -17.70 1.18
N LEU A 292 4.34 -17.66 -0.13
CA LEU A 292 3.62 -18.72 -0.83
C LEU A 292 4.36 -20.07 -0.74
N GLU A 293 5.67 -20.07 -0.98
CA GLU A 293 6.53 -21.26 -0.90
C GLU A 293 6.50 -21.88 0.50
N LEU A 294 6.58 -21.05 1.55
CA LEU A 294 6.44 -21.51 2.94
C LEU A 294 5.08 -22.14 3.21
N LEU A 295 3.99 -21.49 2.77
CA LEU A 295 2.64 -22.03 2.96
C LEU A 295 2.48 -23.38 2.25
N LEU A 296 2.97 -23.52 1.02
CA LEU A 296 2.89 -24.77 0.26
C LEU A 296 3.70 -25.90 0.93
N VAL A 297 4.92 -25.62 1.41
CA VAL A 297 5.75 -26.60 2.13
C VAL A 297 5.06 -27.09 3.42
N HIS A 298 4.27 -26.25 4.08
CA HIS A 298 3.56 -26.57 5.31
C HIS A 298 2.09 -26.98 5.08
N GLY A 299 1.77 -27.54 3.90
CA GLY A 299 0.48 -28.19 3.64
C GLY A 299 -0.61 -27.26 3.10
N GLY A 300 -0.25 -26.10 2.55
CA GLY A 300 -1.14 -25.32 1.71
C GLY A 300 -1.55 -26.10 0.46
N ASP A 301 -2.84 -26.19 0.19
CA ASP A 301 -3.36 -26.90 -0.98
C ASP A 301 -3.22 -26.02 -2.24
N PRO A 302 -2.34 -26.36 -3.19
CA PRO A 302 -2.18 -25.57 -4.42
C PRO A 302 -3.42 -25.61 -5.33
N ASN A 303 -4.40 -26.46 -5.02
CA ASN A 303 -5.69 -26.58 -5.69
C ASN A 303 -6.87 -26.25 -4.75
N GLU A 304 -6.64 -25.47 -3.68
CA GLU A 304 -7.68 -25.08 -2.72
C GLU A 304 -8.92 -24.54 -3.48
N PRO A 305 -10.14 -25.04 -3.18
CA PRO A 305 -11.34 -24.61 -3.88
C PRO A 305 -11.61 -23.13 -3.61
N PRO A 306 -12.26 -22.42 -4.55
CA PRO A 306 -12.63 -21.03 -4.32
C PRO A 306 -13.53 -20.91 -3.08
N GLY A 307 -13.15 -20.06 -2.13
CA GLY A 307 -14.00 -19.69 -1.00
C GLY A 307 -15.28 -18.97 -1.46
N ALA A 308 -16.26 -18.83 -0.57
CA ALA A 308 -17.51 -18.12 -0.87
C ALA A 308 -17.28 -16.62 -1.19
N GLY A 309 -18.09 -16.05 -2.09
CA GLY A 309 -18.11 -14.60 -2.40
C GLY A 309 -17.22 -14.19 -3.59
N LEU A 310 -16.59 -13.01 -3.56
CA LEU A 310 -15.66 -12.50 -4.60
C LEU A 310 -14.48 -13.45 -4.92
N ALA A 311 -14.32 -14.51 -4.14
CA ALA A 311 -13.37 -15.58 -4.36
C ALA A 311 -13.80 -16.63 -5.40
N GLU A 312 -15.09 -16.70 -5.76
CA GLU A 312 -15.63 -17.57 -6.81
C GLU A 312 -15.05 -17.25 -8.21
N THR A 313 -14.63 -16.00 -8.43
CA THR A 313 -14.31 -15.49 -9.77
C THR A 313 -13.11 -16.16 -10.45
N TRP A 314 -12.12 -16.63 -9.70
CA TRP A 314 -10.85 -17.10 -10.27
C TRP A 314 -10.64 -18.62 -10.17
N GLY A 315 -11.51 -19.36 -9.47
CA GLY A 315 -11.34 -20.81 -9.31
C GLY A 315 -10.04 -21.16 -8.58
N ALA A 316 -9.20 -22.00 -9.19
CA ALA A 316 -7.97 -22.54 -8.59
C ALA A 316 -6.89 -21.47 -8.31
N PRO A 317 -6.02 -21.66 -7.29
CA PRO A 317 -4.92 -20.75 -6.95
C PRO A 317 -4.00 -20.40 -8.14
N LEU A 318 -3.72 -21.37 -9.02
CA LEU A 318 -2.95 -21.18 -10.24
C LEU A 318 -3.57 -20.12 -11.17
N LEU A 319 -4.89 -20.16 -11.37
CA LEU A 319 -5.58 -19.21 -12.24
C LEU A 319 -5.59 -17.81 -11.63
N ARG A 320 -5.74 -17.71 -10.30
CA ARG A 320 -5.61 -16.42 -9.60
C ARG A 320 -4.21 -15.84 -9.79
N ALA A 321 -3.16 -16.64 -9.56
CA ALA A 321 -1.77 -16.19 -9.71
C ALA A 321 -1.49 -15.62 -11.12
N ILE A 322 -2.04 -16.24 -12.17
CA ILE A 322 -1.93 -15.75 -13.55
C ILE A 322 -2.77 -14.48 -13.74
N GLY A 323 -4.01 -14.47 -13.25
CA GLY A 323 -4.95 -13.36 -13.39
C GLY A 323 -4.49 -12.07 -12.74
N VAL A 324 -3.88 -12.16 -11.54
CA VAL A 324 -3.25 -11.02 -10.85
C VAL A 324 -1.78 -10.83 -11.23
N ARG A 325 -1.30 -11.58 -12.21
CA ARG A 325 0.05 -11.47 -12.81
C ARG A 325 1.19 -11.58 -11.80
N CYS A 326 1.09 -12.53 -10.87
CA CYS A 326 2.22 -12.89 -10.03
C CYS A 326 3.44 -13.27 -10.88
N SER A 327 4.63 -13.17 -10.28
CA SER A 327 5.87 -13.55 -10.97
C SER A 327 5.89 -15.03 -11.36
N ALA A 328 6.68 -15.39 -12.38
CA ALA A 328 6.89 -16.79 -12.76
C ALA A 328 7.35 -17.68 -11.59
N ARG A 329 8.01 -17.10 -10.56
CA ARG A 329 8.37 -17.82 -9.33
C ARG A 329 7.14 -18.31 -8.56
N HIS A 330 6.08 -17.50 -8.45
CA HIS A 330 4.84 -17.93 -7.81
C HIS A 330 4.20 -19.10 -8.55
N VAL A 331 4.14 -19.02 -9.88
CA VAL A 331 3.58 -20.09 -10.72
C VAL A 331 4.43 -21.36 -10.63
N ALA A 332 5.76 -21.23 -10.66
CA ALA A 332 6.66 -22.36 -10.49
C ALA A 332 6.48 -23.03 -9.12
N ALA A 333 6.33 -22.26 -8.04
CA ALA A 333 6.07 -22.78 -6.70
C ALA A 333 4.76 -23.58 -6.63
N LEU A 334 3.68 -23.05 -7.20
CA LEU A 334 2.39 -23.76 -7.29
C LEU A 334 2.49 -25.07 -8.07
N LEU A 335 3.12 -25.03 -9.24
CA LEU A 335 3.31 -26.23 -10.07
C LEU A 335 4.18 -27.29 -9.37
N ALA A 336 5.25 -26.86 -8.70
CA ALA A 336 6.10 -27.76 -7.92
C ALA A 336 5.35 -28.38 -6.72
N ALA A 337 4.39 -27.67 -6.14
CA ALA A 337 3.53 -28.17 -5.07
C ALA A 337 2.39 -29.08 -5.57
N GLY A 338 2.17 -29.19 -6.89
CA GLY A 338 1.15 -30.06 -7.48
C GLY A 338 -0.14 -29.33 -7.90
N ALA A 339 -0.10 -28.03 -8.16
CA ALA A 339 -1.20 -27.34 -8.84
C ALA A 339 -1.51 -28.03 -10.18
N ASP A 340 -2.80 -28.21 -10.49
CA ASP A 340 -3.22 -28.74 -11.80
C ASP A 340 -2.86 -27.74 -12.91
N PRO A 341 -1.88 -28.03 -13.78
CA PRO A 341 -1.48 -27.10 -14.83
C PRO A 341 -2.58 -26.93 -15.90
N ARG A 342 -3.58 -27.83 -15.93
CA ARG A 342 -4.74 -27.79 -16.85
C ARG A 342 -5.99 -27.17 -16.23
N ALA A 343 -5.87 -26.53 -15.08
CA ALA A 343 -6.96 -25.78 -14.46
C ALA A 343 -7.63 -24.83 -15.47
N ARG A 344 -8.95 -24.69 -15.36
CA ARG A 344 -9.76 -23.83 -16.22
C ARG A 344 -10.57 -22.84 -15.39
N THR A 345 -10.70 -21.61 -15.90
CA THR A 345 -11.63 -20.62 -15.35
C THR A 345 -13.07 -21.15 -15.41
N PRO A 346 -14.03 -20.55 -14.68
CA PRO A 346 -15.45 -20.88 -14.82
C PRO A 346 -15.98 -20.76 -16.26
N THR A 347 -15.36 -19.90 -17.07
CA THR A 347 -15.68 -19.71 -18.50
C THR A 347 -14.94 -20.69 -19.44
N GLY A 348 -14.17 -21.64 -18.90
CA GLY A 348 -13.49 -22.69 -19.66
C GLY A 348 -12.11 -22.30 -20.24
N VAL A 349 -11.59 -21.11 -19.92
CA VAL A 349 -10.25 -20.67 -20.35
C VAL A 349 -9.19 -21.45 -19.56
N SER A 350 -8.28 -22.14 -20.25
CA SER A 350 -7.19 -22.86 -19.57
C SER A 350 -6.17 -21.90 -18.97
N ALA A 351 -5.42 -22.37 -17.97
CA ALA A 351 -4.28 -21.64 -17.42
C ALA A 351 -3.28 -21.21 -18.53
N TYR A 352 -3.01 -22.09 -19.50
CA TYR A 352 -2.10 -21.79 -20.61
C TYR A 352 -2.64 -20.66 -21.50
N ARG A 353 -3.91 -20.74 -21.93
CA ARG A 353 -4.54 -19.68 -22.73
C ARG A 353 -4.60 -18.37 -21.96
N LEU A 354 -4.92 -18.40 -20.67
CA LEU A 354 -4.95 -17.22 -19.81
C LEU A 354 -3.57 -16.54 -19.72
N ALA A 355 -2.50 -17.32 -19.51
CA ALA A 355 -1.12 -16.80 -19.49
C ALA A 355 -0.73 -16.16 -20.83
N MET A 356 -1.11 -16.80 -21.94
CA MET A 356 -0.87 -16.28 -23.29
C MET A 356 -1.63 -14.97 -23.56
N GLN A 357 -2.92 -14.90 -23.17
CA GLN A 357 -3.76 -13.70 -23.31
C GLN A 357 -3.27 -12.55 -22.41
N ALA A 358 -2.67 -12.86 -21.26
CA ALA A 358 -2.01 -11.89 -20.41
C ALA A 358 -0.58 -11.53 -20.88
N GLY A 359 -0.05 -12.17 -21.92
CA GLY A 359 1.31 -11.93 -22.41
C GLY A 359 2.43 -12.43 -21.48
N LEU A 360 2.12 -13.29 -20.51
CA LEU A 360 3.06 -13.86 -19.54
C LEU A 360 3.80 -15.06 -20.16
N SER A 361 4.79 -14.76 -21.01
CA SER A 361 5.49 -15.77 -21.84
C SER A 361 6.31 -16.77 -21.03
N ASP A 362 6.91 -16.30 -19.94
CA ASP A 362 7.63 -17.12 -18.96
C ASP A 362 6.69 -18.10 -18.24
N VAL A 363 5.53 -17.62 -17.81
CA VAL A 363 4.48 -18.45 -17.21
C VAL A 363 3.93 -19.46 -18.22
N ALA A 364 3.68 -19.06 -19.47
CA ALA A 364 3.23 -19.97 -20.52
C ALA A 364 4.28 -21.07 -20.81
N ALA A 365 5.57 -20.76 -20.73
CA ALA A 365 6.65 -21.74 -20.86
C ALA A 365 6.68 -22.73 -19.68
N LEU A 366 6.45 -22.26 -18.45
CA LEU A 366 6.32 -23.14 -17.28
C LEU A 366 5.14 -24.10 -17.41
N LEU A 367 3.97 -23.60 -17.83
CA LEU A 367 2.78 -24.42 -18.05
C LEU A 367 3.02 -25.48 -19.14
N ARG A 368 3.67 -25.12 -20.25
CA ARG A 368 4.06 -26.07 -21.29
C ARG A 368 5.02 -27.13 -20.76
N ALA A 369 6.02 -26.75 -19.97
CA ALA A 369 6.94 -27.70 -19.34
C ALA A 369 6.22 -28.67 -18.38
N ALA A 370 5.13 -28.21 -17.75
CA ALA A 370 4.23 -29.04 -16.94
C ALA A 370 3.21 -29.85 -17.77
N GLY A 371 3.32 -29.86 -19.11
CA GLY A 371 2.43 -30.61 -19.99
C GLY A 371 1.05 -29.98 -20.20
N ALA A 372 0.89 -28.69 -19.89
CA ALA A 372 -0.29 -27.90 -20.19
C ALA A 372 0.03 -26.87 -21.28
N ASP A 373 -0.21 -27.29 -22.52
CA ASP A 373 -0.34 -26.41 -23.67
C ASP A 373 -1.58 -26.78 -24.48
N GLU A 374 -2.04 -25.84 -25.29
CA GLU A 374 -3.10 -26.09 -26.26
C GLU A 374 -2.86 -25.25 -27.52
N PRO A 375 -3.32 -25.71 -28.70
CA PRO A 375 -3.33 -24.88 -29.89
C PRO A 375 -4.24 -23.67 -29.65
N LEU A 376 -3.77 -22.49 -30.07
CA LEU A 376 -4.56 -21.27 -30.07
C LEU A 376 -5.25 -21.11 -31.42
N ASP A 377 -6.53 -20.75 -31.41
CA ASP A 377 -7.20 -20.30 -32.62
C ASP A 377 -6.63 -18.93 -33.08
N ALA A 378 -7.05 -18.45 -34.25
CA ALA A 378 -6.56 -17.20 -34.81
C ALA A 378 -6.81 -15.99 -33.88
N ALA A 379 -7.97 -15.96 -33.21
CA ALA A 379 -8.35 -14.88 -32.32
C ALA A 379 -7.50 -14.88 -31.03
N ASP A 380 -7.30 -16.05 -30.41
CA ASP A 380 -6.44 -16.21 -29.24
C ASP A 380 -4.96 -15.93 -29.58
N ALA A 381 -4.49 -16.38 -30.74
CA ALA A 381 -3.13 -16.12 -31.19
C ALA A 381 -2.91 -14.61 -31.45
N PHE A 382 -3.90 -13.92 -32.00
CA PHE A 382 -3.87 -12.47 -32.21
C PHE A 382 -3.81 -11.71 -30.87
N VAL A 383 -4.71 -12.05 -29.93
CA VAL A 383 -4.73 -11.47 -28.58
C VAL A 383 -3.40 -11.69 -27.87
N ALA A 384 -2.84 -12.91 -27.93
CA ALA A 384 -1.56 -13.22 -27.31
C ALA A 384 -0.36 -12.52 -27.97
N ALA A 385 -0.41 -12.26 -29.29
CA ALA A 385 0.61 -11.45 -29.97
C ALA A 385 0.54 -9.99 -29.53
N CYS A 386 -0.66 -9.41 -29.47
CA CYS A 386 -0.90 -8.06 -28.96
C CYS A 386 -0.44 -7.91 -27.50
N ALA A 387 -0.79 -8.86 -26.62
CA ALA A 387 -0.42 -8.82 -25.20
C ALA A 387 1.10 -8.80 -24.96
N ARG A 388 1.89 -9.36 -25.89
CA ARG A 388 3.36 -9.38 -25.82
C ARG A 388 4.03 -8.25 -26.59
N ALA A 389 3.25 -7.31 -27.12
CA ALA A 389 3.70 -6.25 -28.03
C ALA A 389 4.42 -6.78 -29.30
N ASP A 390 4.10 -8.00 -29.75
CA ASP A 390 4.64 -8.58 -31.00
C ASP A 390 3.81 -8.09 -32.20
N ALA A 391 4.09 -6.86 -32.62
CA ALA A 391 3.39 -6.19 -33.72
C ALA A 391 3.46 -7.01 -35.03
N ASP A 392 4.59 -7.64 -35.31
CA ASP A 392 4.79 -8.38 -36.56
C ASP A 392 3.93 -9.66 -36.59
N ALA A 393 3.89 -10.41 -35.48
CA ALA A 393 3.00 -11.57 -35.40
C ALA A 393 1.53 -11.16 -35.46
N ALA A 394 1.14 -10.10 -34.74
CA ALA A 394 -0.24 -9.62 -34.72
C ALA A 394 -0.69 -9.15 -36.13
N ARG A 395 0.13 -8.37 -36.85
CA ARG A 395 -0.12 -7.94 -38.23
C ARG A 395 -0.23 -9.13 -39.19
N ARG A 396 0.65 -10.13 -39.06
CA ARG A 396 0.58 -11.35 -39.88
C ARG A 396 -0.73 -12.12 -39.70
N ILE A 397 -1.25 -12.17 -38.48
CA ILE A 397 -2.53 -12.82 -38.20
C ILE A 397 -3.68 -11.97 -38.77
N GLN A 398 -3.68 -10.66 -38.52
CA GLN A 398 -4.71 -9.75 -39.02
C GLN A 398 -4.78 -9.71 -40.56
N MET A 399 -3.66 -9.83 -41.28
CA MET A 399 -3.68 -9.93 -42.75
C MET A 399 -4.45 -11.16 -43.26
N ARG A 400 -4.50 -12.24 -42.48
CA ARG A 400 -5.26 -13.46 -42.83
C ARG A 400 -6.69 -13.45 -42.26
N HIS A 401 -6.91 -12.64 -41.23
CA HIS A 401 -8.15 -12.49 -40.47
C HIS A 401 -8.49 -11.00 -40.32
N PRO A 402 -8.84 -10.30 -41.41
CA PRO A 402 -9.04 -8.85 -41.42
C PRO A 402 -10.22 -8.38 -40.58
N GLU A 403 -11.10 -9.29 -40.15
CA GLU A 403 -12.19 -9.03 -39.22
C GLU A 403 -11.73 -8.75 -37.78
N LEU A 404 -10.48 -9.06 -37.44
CA LEU A 404 -9.87 -8.77 -36.13
C LEU A 404 -9.35 -7.32 -36.07
N PRO A 405 -9.53 -6.60 -34.94
CA PRO A 405 -10.15 -7.03 -33.68
C PRO A 405 -11.69 -6.91 -33.64
N GLY A 406 -12.34 -6.44 -34.72
CA GLY A 406 -13.76 -6.03 -34.70
C GLY A 406 -14.77 -7.11 -34.30
N VAL A 407 -14.44 -8.40 -34.48
CA VAL A 407 -15.31 -9.53 -34.07
C VAL A 407 -14.99 -10.09 -32.67
N LEU A 408 -13.98 -9.56 -31.97
CA LEU A 408 -13.64 -10.04 -30.64
C LEU A 408 -14.76 -9.68 -29.64
N PRO A 409 -15.12 -10.61 -28.73
CA PRO A 409 -16.08 -10.31 -27.67
C PRO A 409 -15.52 -9.25 -26.70
N GLY A 410 -16.42 -8.52 -26.05
CA GLY A 410 -16.07 -7.45 -25.11
C GLY A 410 -15.04 -7.86 -24.06
N GLU A 411 -15.15 -9.08 -23.52
CA GLU A 411 -14.19 -9.64 -22.55
C GLU A 411 -12.75 -9.66 -23.06
N ARG A 412 -12.52 -9.98 -24.35
CA ARG A 412 -11.18 -9.95 -24.96
C ARG A 412 -10.71 -8.55 -25.27
N LEU A 413 -11.62 -7.65 -25.62
CA LEU A 413 -11.33 -6.23 -25.87
C LEU A 413 -10.85 -5.50 -24.60
N ARG A 414 -11.16 -6.02 -23.40
CA ARG A 414 -10.64 -5.52 -22.11
C ARG A 414 -9.11 -5.57 -22.01
N LEU A 415 -8.43 -6.38 -22.82
CA LEU A 415 -6.96 -6.45 -22.81
C LEU A 415 -6.31 -5.07 -23.04
N LEU A 416 -6.91 -4.20 -23.87
CA LEU A 416 -6.36 -2.87 -24.13
C LEU A 416 -6.26 -2.01 -22.84
N PRO A 417 -7.35 -1.73 -22.12
CA PRO A 417 -7.29 -1.03 -20.84
C PRO A 417 -6.58 -1.83 -19.73
N ASP A 418 -6.67 -3.16 -19.71
CA ASP A 418 -5.95 -3.99 -18.72
C ASP A 418 -4.42 -3.86 -18.88
N ALA A 419 -3.91 -3.87 -20.12
CA ALA A 419 -2.50 -3.66 -20.41
C ALA A 419 -2.02 -2.28 -19.95
N ALA A 420 -2.86 -1.24 -20.09
CA ALA A 420 -2.55 0.10 -19.55
C ALA A 420 -2.49 0.08 -18.01
N ALA A 421 -3.44 -0.60 -17.34
CA ALA A 421 -3.45 -0.76 -15.89
C ALA A 421 -2.17 -1.46 -15.38
N TRP A 422 -1.71 -2.48 -16.11
CA TRP A 422 -0.47 -3.22 -15.82
C TRP A 422 0.81 -2.47 -16.18
N GLY A 423 0.72 -1.31 -16.83
CA GLY A 423 1.89 -0.56 -17.31
C GLY A 423 2.57 -1.15 -18.53
N SER A 424 1.89 -2.01 -19.28
CA SER A 424 2.38 -2.64 -20.53
C SER A 424 2.16 -1.70 -21.73
N GLY A 425 2.76 -0.51 -21.70
CA GLY A 425 2.51 0.57 -22.66
C GLY A 425 2.77 0.19 -24.12
N ASP A 426 3.77 -0.64 -24.40
CA ASP A 426 4.05 -1.08 -25.78
C ASP A 426 2.98 -2.02 -26.34
N ALA A 427 2.38 -2.86 -25.49
CA ALA A 427 1.23 -3.69 -25.89
C ALA A 427 0.01 -2.80 -26.21
N VAL A 428 -0.21 -1.74 -25.43
CA VAL A 428 -1.26 -0.74 -25.68
C VAL A 428 -1.06 -0.07 -27.04
N LYS A 429 0.17 0.37 -27.34
CA LYS A 429 0.50 1.00 -28.65
C LYS A 429 0.21 0.07 -29.82
N VAL A 430 0.67 -1.19 -29.74
CA VAL A 430 0.42 -2.20 -30.77
C VAL A 430 -1.08 -2.42 -30.98
N MET A 431 -1.86 -2.55 -29.90
CA MET A 431 -3.31 -2.73 -30.01
C MET A 431 -4.01 -1.53 -30.66
N VAL A 432 -3.67 -0.30 -30.27
CA VAL A 432 -4.24 0.92 -30.87
C VAL A 432 -3.91 1.02 -32.36
N GLU A 433 -2.65 0.77 -32.75
CA GLU A 433 -2.24 0.78 -34.16
C GLU A 433 -2.94 -0.28 -35.01
N LEU A 434 -3.34 -1.40 -34.40
CA LEU A 434 -4.07 -2.48 -35.06
C LEU A 434 -5.59 -2.27 -35.08
N GLY A 435 -6.08 -1.11 -34.63
CA GLY A 435 -7.48 -0.73 -34.69
C GLY A 435 -8.34 -1.30 -33.56
N TRP A 436 -7.74 -1.60 -32.40
CA TRP A 436 -8.53 -1.93 -31.20
C TRP A 436 -9.39 -0.73 -30.79
N PRO A 437 -10.63 -0.94 -30.27
CA PRO A 437 -11.49 0.15 -29.84
C PRO A 437 -10.85 0.93 -28.67
N ILE A 438 -10.36 2.14 -28.93
CA ILE A 438 -9.58 2.92 -27.96
C ILE A 438 -10.38 3.31 -26.70
N ALA A 439 -11.71 3.39 -26.82
CA ALA A 439 -12.63 3.68 -25.73
C ALA A 439 -13.09 2.41 -24.96
N ALA A 440 -12.55 1.23 -25.27
CA ALA A 440 -12.83 0.01 -24.51
C ALA A 440 -12.50 0.21 -23.02
N ARG A 441 -13.34 -0.34 -22.14
CA ARG A 441 -13.22 -0.22 -20.69
C ARG A 441 -12.82 -1.55 -20.06
N GLY A 442 -11.92 -1.48 -19.08
CA GLY A 442 -11.37 -2.63 -18.39
C GLY A 442 -10.67 -2.26 -17.08
N GLY A 443 -9.99 -3.23 -16.49
CA GLY A 443 -9.38 -3.16 -15.17
C GLY A 443 -10.41 -3.21 -14.04
N ASP A 444 -9.91 -3.16 -12.81
CA ASP A 444 -10.70 -3.38 -11.59
C ASP A 444 -11.80 -2.34 -11.35
N TRP A 445 -11.66 -1.15 -11.95
CA TRP A 445 -12.58 -0.03 -11.81
C TRP A 445 -13.24 0.38 -13.14
N ASP A 446 -13.15 -0.50 -14.14
CA ASP A 446 -13.82 -0.41 -15.44
C ASP A 446 -13.60 0.94 -16.13
N ALA A 447 -12.36 1.19 -16.55
CA ALA A 447 -11.89 2.46 -17.12
C ALA A 447 -11.19 2.26 -18.48
N SER A 448 -11.11 3.32 -19.28
CA SER A 448 -10.38 3.30 -20.56
C SER A 448 -8.87 3.28 -20.35
N ALA A 449 -8.11 2.90 -21.40
CA ALA A 449 -6.65 2.94 -21.36
C ALA A 449 -6.10 4.34 -21.03
N LEU A 450 -6.80 5.40 -21.47
CA LEU A 450 -6.45 6.79 -21.14
C LEU A 450 -6.57 7.06 -19.65
N ASN A 451 -7.66 6.63 -19.02
CA ASN A 451 -7.86 6.79 -17.59
C ASN A 451 -6.79 6.01 -16.79
N HIS A 452 -6.45 4.78 -17.19
CA HIS A 452 -5.36 4.03 -16.55
C HIS A 452 -3.99 4.71 -16.71
N ALA A 453 -3.69 5.30 -17.88
CA ALA A 453 -2.47 6.07 -18.09
C ALA A 453 -2.40 7.30 -17.15
N VAL A 454 -3.51 8.03 -16.99
CA VAL A 454 -3.62 9.16 -16.04
C VAL A 454 -3.45 8.70 -14.60
N PHE A 455 -4.10 7.60 -14.19
CA PHE A 455 -4.00 7.04 -12.85
C PHE A 455 -2.54 6.74 -12.49
N ARG A 456 -1.80 6.13 -13.43
CA ARG A 456 -0.38 5.80 -13.28
C ARG A 456 0.56 7.00 -13.42
N GLY A 457 0.08 8.15 -13.88
CA GLY A 457 0.92 9.30 -14.21
C GLY A 457 1.86 9.04 -15.41
N ASP A 458 1.48 8.15 -16.33
CA ASP A 458 2.26 7.82 -17.52
C ASP A 458 1.98 8.82 -18.64
N ALA A 459 2.70 9.94 -18.62
CA ALA A 459 2.54 11.01 -19.59
C ALA A 459 2.86 10.56 -21.04
N GLY A 460 3.81 9.64 -21.22
CA GLY A 460 4.18 9.14 -22.54
C GLY A 460 3.05 8.32 -23.17
N LEU A 461 2.45 7.41 -22.41
CA LEU A 461 1.30 6.65 -22.86
C LEU A 461 0.05 7.52 -23.05
N LEU A 462 -0.18 8.49 -22.16
CA LEU A 462 -1.28 9.44 -22.29
C LEU A 462 -1.18 10.25 -23.59
N ALA A 463 0.00 10.80 -23.89
CA ALA A 463 0.24 11.55 -25.12
C ALA A 463 -0.06 10.71 -26.36
N PHE A 464 0.42 9.46 -26.38
CA PHE A 464 0.15 8.52 -27.47
C PHE A 464 -1.36 8.27 -27.64
N LEU A 465 -2.09 8.00 -26.56
CA LEU A 465 -3.53 7.71 -26.61
C LEU A 465 -4.35 8.91 -27.10
N LEU A 466 -4.04 10.11 -26.61
CA LEU A 466 -4.68 11.36 -27.06
C LEU A 466 -4.43 11.62 -28.55
N ALA A 467 -3.19 11.41 -29.02
CA ALA A 467 -2.84 11.54 -30.44
C ALA A 467 -3.60 10.54 -31.35
N HIS A 468 -4.06 9.42 -30.78
CA HIS A 468 -4.87 8.41 -31.48
C HIS A 468 -6.38 8.54 -31.23
N GLY A 469 -6.83 9.70 -30.72
CA GLY A 469 -8.24 10.04 -30.61
C GLY A 469 -8.94 9.52 -29.35
N ALA A 470 -8.20 9.12 -28.31
CA ALA A 470 -8.81 8.86 -27.01
C ALA A 470 -9.44 10.14 -26.45
N ASN A 471 -10.63 10.02 -25.87
CA ASN A 471 -11.37 11.18 -25.36
C ASN A 471 -11.21 11.28 -23.84
N TRP A 472 -10.74 12.42 -23.36
CA TRP A 472 -10.58 12.67 -21.92
C TRP A 472 -11.91 12.68 -21.16
N ARG A 473 -13.05 12.86 -21.84
CA ARG A 473 -14.41 12.79 -21.27
C ARG A 473 -14.98 11.39 -21.15
N ASP A 474 -14.28 10.35 -21.61
CA ASP A 474 -14.77 8.98 -21.50
C ASP A 474 -14.91 8.59 -20.02
N LEU A 475 -16.14 8.24 -19.64
CA LEU A 475 -16.45 7.92 -18.25
C LEU A 475 -15.93 6.54 -17.87
N HIS A 476 -15.46 6.41 -16.63
CA HIS A 476 -15.08 5.14 -16.00
C HIS A 476 -16.15 4.64 -15.01
N GLY A 477 -15.91 3.50 -14.34
CA GLY A 477 -16.89 2.80 -13.48
C GLY A 477 -17.42 3.59 -12.29
N PHE A 478 -16.67 4.60 -11.82
CA PHE A 478 -17.10 5.52 -10.76
C PHE A 478 -17.84 6.76 -11.28
N GLY A 479 -18.18 6.81 -12.57
CA GLY A 479 -18.97 7.90 -13.16
C GLY A 479 -18.22 9.22 -13.33
N SER A 480 -16.89 9.20 -13.37
CA SER A 480 -16.04 10.36 -13.68
C SER A 480 -15.15 10.10 -14.88
N ASP A 481 -14.28 11.04 -15.22
CA ASP A 481 -13.47 11.08 -16.44
C ASP A 481 -11.96 11.25 -16.13
N ALA A 482 -11.16 11.62 -17.13
CA ALA A 482 -9.72 11.83 -16.94
C ALA A 482 -9.39 12.89 -15.89
N LEU A 483 -10.23 13.93 -15.73
CA LEU A 483 -10.04 14.95 -14.69
C LEU A 483 -10.34 14.38 -13.30
N GLY A 484 -11.36 13.54 -13.17
CA GLY A 484 -11.64 12.80 -11.94
C GLY A 484 -10.49 11.90 -11.54
N THR A 485 -9.95 11.17 -12.52
CA THR A 485 -8.79 10.29 -12.33
C THR A 485 -7.55 11.08 -11.91
N LEU A 486 -7.23 12.18 -12.59
CA LEU A 486 -6.10 13.05 -12.25
C LEU A 486 -6.25 13.66 -10.85
N SER A 487 -7.46 14.09 -10.50
CA SER A 487 -7.79 14.63 -9.19
C SER A 487 -7.49 13.61 -8.09
N TRP A 488 -8.02 12.39 -8.23
CA TRP A 488 -7.83 11.35 -7.24
C TRP A 488 -6.37 10.90 -7.16
N ALA A 489 -5.75 10.59 -8.31
CA ALA A 489 -4.39 10.04 -8.35
C ALA A 489 -3.34 11.05 -7.86
N SER A 490 -3.44 12.32 -8.24
CA SER A 490 -2.49 13.34 -7.77
C SER A 490 -2.59 13.61 -6.27
N VAL A 491 -3.77 13.48 -5.65
CA VAL A 491 -3.96 13.72 -4.22
C VAL A 491 -3.56 12.51 -3.38
N ASN A 492 -3.88 11.30 -3.86
CA ASN A 492 -3.67 10.07 -3.09
C ASN A 492 -2.33 9.40 -3.37
N GLU A 493 -1.65 9.77 -4.46
CA GLU A 493 -0.35 9.24 -4.87
C GLU A 493 -0.27 7.72 -4.71
N PRO A 494 -1.09 6.94 -5.45
CA PRO A 494 -1.26 5.51 -5.21
C PRO A 494 0.09 4.78 -5.19
N GLU A 495 0.25 3.86 -4.24
CA GLU A 495 1.46 3.04 -4.18
C GLU A 495 1.52 2.08 -5.39
N HIS A 496 2.73 1.70 -5.82
CA HIS A 496 2.99 0.75 -6.93
C HIS A 496 2.74 1.22 -8.37
N VAL A 497 2.35 2.48 -8.58
CA VAL A 497 2.55 3.13 -9.89
C VAL A 497 4.02 3.59 -9.97
N GLY A 498 4.65 3.53 -11.15
CA GLY A 498 6.10 3.73 -11.32
C GLY A 498 6.57 5.17 -11.07
N ALA A 499 7.47 5.68 -11.91
CA ALA A 499 7.82 7.11 -11.89
C ALA A 499 6.65 7.94 -12.46
N SER A 500 5.68 8.27 -11.61
CA SER A 500 4.46 8.99 -11.99
C SER A 500 4.70 10.48 -12.19
N ASP A 501 4.18 11.04 -13.30
CA ASP A 501 4.21 12.47 -13.58
C ASP A 501 2.82 13.03 -13.92
N TRP A 502 2.02 13.26 -12.88
CA TRP A 502 0.69 13.85 -13.03
C TRP A 502 0.71 15.31 -13.51
N GLU A 503 1.82 16.03 -13.35
CA GLU A 503 1.96 17.40 -13.87
C GLU A 503 2.11 17.39 -15.39
N ALA A 504 2.95 16.50 -15.92
CA ALA A 504 3.01 16.27 -17.36
C ALA A 504 1.66 15.78 -17.91
N CYS A 505 0.95 14.92 -17.18
CA CYS A 505 -0.40 14.51 -17.56
C CYS A 505 -1.38 15.69 -17.63
N ALA A 506 -1.35 16.59 -16.64
CA ALA A 506 -2.18 17.80 -16.63
C ALA A 506 -1.87 18.72 -17.82
N ARG A 507 -0.58 18.92 -18.16
CA ARG A 507 -0.19 19.70 -19.35
C ARG A 507 -0.72 19.09 -20.64
N LEU A 508 -0.59 17.78 -20.80
CA LEU A 508 -1.07 17.06 -21.98
C LEU A 508 -2.60 17.15 -22.12
N LEU A 509 -3.31 17.04 -21.01
CA LEU A 509 -4.76 17.20 -20.97
C LEU A 509 -5.20 18.61 -21.39
N LEU A 510 -4.55 19.66 -20.88
CA LEU A 510 -4.78 21.05 -21.32
C LEU A 510 -4.49 21.22 -22.82
N ALA A 511 -3.37 20.67 -23.30
CA ALA A 511 -2.98 20.71 -24.71
C ALA A 511 -4.01 20.02 -25.63
N HIS A 512 -4.76 19.04 -25.10
CA HIS A 512 -5.80 18.30 -25.83
C HIS A 512 -7.24 18.73 -25.46
N GLY A 513 -7.42 19.99 -25.05
CA GLY A 513 -8.73 20.62 -25.01
C GLY A 513 -9.48 20.53 -23.68
N VAL A 514 -8.80 20.16 -22.59
CA VAL A 514 -9.30 20.43 -21.23
C VAL A 514 -9.20 21.93 -20.97
N PRO A 515 -10.27 22.58 -20.45
CA PRO A 515 -10.25 24.02 -20.18
C PRO A 515 -9.29 24.37 -19.05
N GLN A 516 -8.71 25.57 -19.12
CA GLN A 516 -7.90 26.14 -18.04
C GLN A 516 -8.74 26.25 -16.77
N ALA A 517 -8.16 25.91 -15.62
CA ALA A 517 -8.83 26.04 -14.33
C ALA A 517 -8.79 27.47 -13.80
N ALA A 518 -9.73 27.79 -12.91
CA ALA A 518 -9.72 28.99 -12.07
C ALA A 518 -9.74 28.60 -10.59
N ARG A 519 -9.27 29.49 -9.70
CA ARG A 519 -9.42 29.26 -8.26
C ARG A 519 -10.90 29.23 -7.87
N ASP A 520 -11.28 28.28 -7.04
CA ASP A 520 -12.64 28.22 -6.50
C ASP A 520 -12.83 29.31 -5.43
N PRO A 521 -13.73 30.29 -5.62
CA PRO A 521 -13.95 31.35 -4.64
C PRO A 521 -14.55 30.84 -3.33
N SER A 522 -15.22 29.68 -3.36
CA SER A 522 -15.87 29.04 -2.21
C SER A 522 -14.97 28.07 -1.44
N ASN A 523 -13.87 27.64 -2.07
CA ASN A 523 -12.90 26.73 -1.47
C ASN A 523 -11.46 27.12 -1.87
N PRO A 524 -10.66 27.71 -0.96
CA PRO A 524 -9.31 28.18 -1.29
C PRO A 524 -8.35 27.06 -1.71
N ASP A 525 -8.64 25.81 -1.34
CA ASP A 525 -7.86 24.62 -1.68
C ASP A 525 -8.38 23.91 -2.95
N GLY A 526 -9.44 24.43 -3.58
CA GLY A 526 -10.06 23.88 -4.79
C GLY A 526 -9.85 24.73 -6.03
N VAL A 527 -10.16 24.12 -7.18
CA VAL A 527 -10.23 24.80 -8.48
C VAL A 527 -11.56 24.52 -9.17
N LEU A 528 -12.04 25.50 -9.93
CA LEU A 528 -13.13 25.34 -10.89
C LEU A 528 -12.52 24.99 -12.25
N ILE A 529 -12.83 23.81 -12.75
CA ILE A 529 -12.36 23.31 -14.05
C ILE A 529 -13.50 22.56 -14.76
N ASP A 530 -13.75 22.89 -16.03
CA ASP A 530 -14.87 22.34 -16.81
C ASP A 530 -16.22 22.42 -16.07
N GLY A 531 -16.46 23.54 -15.37
CA GLY A 531 -17.69 23.77 -14.59
C GLY A 531 -17.80 22.97 -13.28
N ARG A 532 -16.75 22.23 -12.87
CA ARG A 532 -16.72 21.41 -11.66
C ARG A 532 -15.76 21.98 -10.63
N ALA A 533 -16.16 21.96 -9.36
CA ALA A 533 -15.27 22.20 -8.23
C ALA A 533 -14.50 20.91 -7.93
N MET A 534 -13.17 20.94 -8.04
CA MET A 534 -12.29 19.79 -7.92
C MET A 534 -11.05 20.11 -7.09
N ARG A 535 -10.40 19.07 -6.57
CA ARG A 535 -9.17 19.18 -5.78
C ARG A 535 -8.09 18.29 -6.38
N PHE A 536 -6.92 18.87 -6.61
CA PHE A 536 -5.73 18.18 -7.10
C PHE A 536 -4.59 18.35 -6.09
N SER A 537 -3.45 17.70 -6.32
CA SER A 537 -2.23 18.11 -5.62
C SER A 537 -1.89 19.57 -5.91
N GLU A 538 -1.14 20.21 -5.01
CA GLU A 538 -0.76 21.63 -5.19
C GLU A 538 0.02 21.83 -6.50
N ALA A 539 0.88 20.89 -6.87
CA ALA A 539 1.68 21.01 -8.08
C ALA A 539 0.86 20.81 -9.37
N VAL A 540 -0.11 19.88 -9.39
CA VAL A 540 -1.07 19.77 -10.51
C VAL A 540 -1.98 20.99 -10.56
N THR A 541 -2.37 21.53 -9.41
CA THR A 541 -3.15 22.77 -9.33
C THR A 541 -2.40 23.94 -9.97
N ASP A 542 -1.09 24.05 -9.73
CA ASP A 542 -0.26 25.09 -10.36
C ASP A 542 -0.24 24.98 -11.89
N VAL A 543 -0.13 23.75 -12.43
CA VAL A 543 -0.23 23.49 -13.88
C VAL A 543 -1.60 23.91 -14.42
N LEU A 544 -2.68 23.46 -13.79
CA LEU A 544 -4.05 23.71 -14.25
C LEU A 544 -4.44 25.19 -14.18
N LEU A 545 -3.80 25.97 -13.30
CA LEU A 545 -3.96 27.42 -13.20
C LEU A 545 -3.01 28.19 -14.12
N GLY A 546 -2.00 27.53 -14.71
CA GLY A 546 -1.02 28.17 -15.60
C GLY A 546 -0.03 29.08 -14.87
N ILE A 547 0.23 28.78 -13.61
CA ILE A 547 1.15 29.54 -12.74
C ILE A 547 2.51 28.85 -12.58
N ASP A 548 2.68 27.68 -13.16
CA ASP A 548 3.95 26.99 -13.18
C ASP A 548 4.81 27.49 -14.35
N GLY A 549 5.99 28.04 -14.05
CA GLY A 549 6.94 28.50 -15.08
C GLY A 549 7.59 27.37 -15.90
N GLY A 550 6.91 26.25 -16.10
CA GLY A 550 7.40 25.09 -16.83
C GLY A 550 7.32 25.27 -18.36
N PRO A 551 8.15 24.56 -19.13
CA PRO A 551 8.07 24.62 -20.59
C PRO A 551 6.72 24.08 -21.09
N PRO A 552 6.14 24.67 -22.16
CA PRO A 552 4.94 24.11 -22.80
C PRO A 552 5.21 22.68 -23.29
N ALA A 553 4.21 21.80 -23.23
CA ALA A 553 4.33 20.43 -23.73
C ALA A 553 4.75 20.45 -25.21
N ALA A 554 5.76 19.65 -25.57
CA ALA A 554 6.14 19.46 -26.97
C ALA A 554 4.96 18.85 -27.72
N GLN A 555 4.58 19.50 -28.83
CA GLN A 555 3.45 19.12 -29.70
C GLN A 555 3.68 17.80 -30.40
#